data_AF-A0A7S7SKT7-F1
#
_entry.id   AF-A0A7S7SKT7-F1
#
_cell.length_a   1.000
_cell.length_b   1.000
_cell.length_c   1.000
_cell.angle_alpha   90.00
_cell.angle_beta   90.00
_cell.angle_gamma   90.00
#
_symmetry.space_group_name_H-M   'P 1'
#
loop_
_entity.id
_entity.type
_entity.pdbx_description
1 polymer ?
#
loop_
_entity_poly.entity_id
_entity_poly.type
_entity_poly.pdbx_seq_one_letter_code
_entity_poly.pdbx_strand_id
1 'polypeptide(L)'
;MLCPALLLLAALPAKPAGHCDSNPETAWCQAKTIFICARSGFMREAELERAIIQKPEFAKTGLVITRTQKDADLVLEVRRKPFTSQFTISVIDRRRQLLLGSDRSNSIGGHIEPKLANDFVRMLRANR
;
A
#
# COMPACT_ATOMS: atom_id res chain seq x y z
N MET A 1 -19.69 44.37 -46.73
CA MET A 1 -19.87 43.92 -45.34
C MET A 1 -18.96 42.72 -45.13
N LEU A 2 -17.95 42.86 -44.27
CA LEU A 2 -16.80 41.97 -44.12
C LEU A 2 -16.88 41.32 -42.72
N CYS A 3 -16.91 39.99 -42.64
CA CYS A 3 -16.70 39.25 -41.39
C CYS A 3 -15.51 38.30 -41.58
N PRO A 4 -14.34 38.54 -40.98
CA PRO A 4 -13.28 37.57 -40.95
C PRO A 4 -13.42 36.72 -39.67
N ALA A 5 -13.88 35.48 -39.81
CA ALA A 5 -13.81 34.50 -38.73
C ALA A 5 -12.39 33.92 -38.67
N LEU A 6 -11.62 34.47 -37.74
CA LEU A 6 -10.32 33.98 -37.30
C LEU A 6 -10.50 32.56 -36.72
N LEU A 7 -10.02 31.52 -37.43
CA LEU A 7 -10.03 30.16 -36.88
C LEU A 7 -8.70 29.88 -36.18
N LEU A 8 -8.83 29.78 -34.87
CA LEU A 8 -7.80 29.59 -33.85
C LEU A 8 -7.11 28.23 -34.01
N LEU A 9 -5.78 28.25 -34.08
CA LEU A 9 -4.92 27.07 -34.04
C LEU A 9 -4.95 26.50 -32.60
N ALA A 10 -5.71 25.44 -32.36
CA ALA A 10 -5.71 24.75 -31.07
C ALA A 10 -4.46 23.86 -30.96
N ALA A 11 -3.43 24.35 -30.27
CA ALA A 11 -2.32 23.53 -29.82
C ALA A 11 -2.82 22.59 -28.70
N LEU A 12 -2.85 21.29 -28.97
CA LEU A 12 -3.11 20.27 -27.95
C LEU A 12 -1.92 20.21 -26.99
N PRO A 13 -2.14 20.14 -25.65
CA PRO A 13 -1.05 19.85 -24.74
C PRO A 13 -0.60 18.40 -24.96
N ALA A 14 0.67 18.23 -25.31
CA ALA A 14 1.31 16.92 -25.33
C ALA A 14 1.22 16.32 -23.92
N LYS A 15 0.46 15.23 -23.80
CA LYS A 15 0.41 14.37 -22.60
C LYS A 15 1.85 13.97 -22.27
N PRO A 16 2.40 14.30 -21.08
CA PRO A 16 3.76 13.92 -20.76
C PRO A 16 3.86 12.39 -20.82
N ALA A 17 4.82 11.90 -21.59
CA ALA A 17 5.19 10.51 -21.66
C ALA A 17 5.76 10.10 -20.30
N GLY A 18 4.87 9.73 -19.37
CA GLY A 18 5.25 8.98 -18.20
C GLY A 18 5.72 7.61 -18.68
N HIS A 19 7.03 7.43 -18.83
CA HIS A 19 7.61 6.10 -18.83
C HIS A 19 7.33 5.50 -17.45
N CYS A 20 6.21 4.81 -17.37
CA CYS A 20 5.83 3.98 -16.26
C CYS A 20 6.84 2.85 -16.19
N ASP A 21 7.87 3.01 -15.37
CA ASP A 21 8.48 1.87 -14.69
C ASP A 21 7.44 1.31 -13.69
N SER A 22 6.32 0.82 -14.21
CA SER A 22 5.23 0.18 -13.46
C SER A 22 5.59 -1.27 -13.13
N ASN A 23 6.87 -1.57 -12.93
CA ASN A 23 7.27 -2.89 -12.47
C ASN A 23 7.00 -2.95 -10.95
N PRO A 24 6.01 -3.74 -10.48
CA PRO A 24 5.70 -3.85 -9.05
C PRO A 24 6.90 -4.33 -8.22
N GLU A 25 7.79 -5.13 -8.80
CA GLU A 25 9.01 -5.60 -8.12
C GLU A 25 9.93 -4.44 -7.72
N THR A 26 10.00 -3.39 -8.54
CA THR A 26 10.80 -2.20 -8.20
C THR A 26 10.24 -1.46 -6.99
N ALA A 27 8.91 -1.46 -6.81
CA ALA A 27 8.27 -0.76 -5.70
C ALA A 27 8.58 -1.42 -4.35
N TRP A 28 8.56 -2.76 -4.28
CA TRP A 28 8.93 -3.51 -3.08
C TRP A 28 10.39 -3.27 -2.69
N CYS A 29 11.31 -3.28 -3.66
CA CYS A 29 12.73 -3.08 -3.42
C CYS A 29 13.06 -1.63 -3.01
N GLN A 30 12.42 -0.64 -3.63
CA GLN A 30 12.69 0.80 -3.40
C GLN A 30 12.05 1.35 -2.12
N ALA A 31 10.99 0.71 -1.61
CA ALA A 31 10.32 1.15 -0.40
C ALA A 31 11.27 1.15 0.81
N LYS A 32 11.20 2.22 1.61
CA LYS A 32 11.92 2.36 2.88
C LYS A 32 10.98 2.53 4.06
N THR A 33 9.82 3.13 3.81
CA THR A 33 8.86 3.49 4.85
C THR A 33 7.50 2.86 4.59
N ILE A 34 6.86 2.38 5.65
CA ILE A 34 5.50 1.82 5.59
C ILE A 34 4.59 2.51 6.59
N PHE A 35 3.34 2.76 6.19
CA PHE A 35 2.28 3.26 7.07
C PHE A 35 1.16 2.22 7.17
N ILE A 36 0.66 1.99 8.39
CA ILE A 36 -0.40 1.02 8.64
C ILE A 36 -1.73 1.76 8.77
N CYS A 37 -2.72 1.36 7.98
CA CYS A 37 -4.06 1.93 7.99
C CYS A 37 -5.09 0.82 8.28
N ALA A 38 -5.62 0.80 9.51
CA ALA A 38 -6.69 -0.12 9.85
C ALA A 38 -8.04 0.53 9.55
N ARG A 39 -8.78 -0.02 8.58
CA ARG A 39 -10.15 0.39 8.24
C ARG A 39 -11.19 -0.47 8.96
N SER A 40 -10.88 -0.88 10.18
CA SER A 40 -11.71 -1.80 10.98
C SER A 40 -11.71 -1.35 12.44
N GLY A 41 -12.89 -1.29 13.07
CA GLY A 41 -13.00 -1.03 14.52
C GLY A 41 -12.61 -2.22 15.39
N PHE A 42 -12.26 -3.37 14.79
CA PHE A 42 -11.95 -4.62 15.50
C PHE A 42 -10.46 -4.88 15.70
N MET A 43 -9.60 -3.94 15.30
CA MET A 43 -8.15 -4.02 15.43
C MET A 43 -7.59 -2.61 15.55
N ARG A 44 -6.54 -2.43 16.36
CA ARG A 44 -5.82 -1.15 16.45
C ARG A 44 -4.56 -1.19 15.58
N GLU A 45 -4.24 -0.09 14.90
CA GLU A 45 -3.02 0.02 14.10
C GLU A 45 -1.78 -0.26 14.95
N ALA A 46 -1.72 0.32 16.16
CA ALA A 46 -0.59 0.18 17.07
C ALA A 46 -0.27 -1.28 17.47
N GLU A 47 -1.30 -2.14 17.54
CA GLU A 47 -1.11 -3.56 17.87
C GLU A 47 -0.49 -4.33 16.68
N LEU A 48 -0.90 -3.98 15.45
CA LEU A 48 -0.30 -4.52 14.23
C LEU A 48 1.12 -3.96 14.01
N GLU A 49 1.37 -2.67 14.26
CA GLU A 49 2.72 -2.09 14.26
C GLU A 49 3.67 -2.88 15.16
N ARG A 50 3.24 -3.13 16.41
CA ARG A 50 4.00 -3.90 17.38
C ARG A 50 4.23 -5.34 16.91
N ALA A 51 3.21 -5.99 16.35
CA ALA A 51 3.30 -7.36 15.86
C ALA A 51 4.27 -7.50 14.69
N ILE A 52 4.36 -6.49 13.81
CA ILE A 52 5.30 -6.46 12.67
C ILE A 52 6.73 -6.20 13.15
N ILE A 53 6.96 -5.24 14.05
CA ILE A 53 8.30 -4.92 14.58
C ILE A 53 8.92 -6.12 15.30
N GLN A 54 8.10 -6.95 15.94
CA GLN A 54 8.56 -8.17 16.62
C GLN A 54 9.02 -9.27 15.64
N LYS A 55 8.81 -9.13 14.34
CA LYS A 55 9.25 -10.12 13.35
C LYS A 55 10.72 -9.91 13.00
N PRO A 56 11.62 -10.87 13.26
CA PRO A 56 13.04 -10.72 12.97
C PRO A 56 13.29 -10.57 11.46
N GLU A 57 12.44 -11.14 10.61
CA GLU A 57 12.50 -10.96 9.17
C GLU A 57 12.21 -9.52 8.75
N PHE A 58 11.27 -8.84 9.42
CA PHE A 58 10.96 -7.45 9.14
C PHE A 58 12.18 -6.56 9.43
N ALA A 59 12.87 -6.78 10.55
CA ALA A 59 14.09 -6.07 10.90
C ALA A 59 15.19 -6.20 9.83
N LYS A 60 15.30 -7.35 9.15
CA LYS A 60 16.28 -7.58 8.07
C LYS A 60 15.98 -6.81 6.79
N THR A 61 14.74 -6.37 6.60
CA THR A 61 14.34 -5.64 5.37
C THR A 61 14.81 -4.19 5.33
N GLY A 62 15.23 -3.62 6.47
CA GLY A 62 15.56 -2.20 6.58
C GLY A 62 14.37 -1.24 6.41
N LEU A 63 13.14 -1.77 6.38
CA LEU A 63 11.92 -0.96 6.39
C LEU A 63 11.67 -0.36 7.77
N VAL A 64 11.13 0.84 7.79
CA VAL A 64 10.67 1.50 9.02
C VAL A 64 9.18 1.80 8.95
N ILE A 65 8.51 1.70 10.09
CA ILE A 65 7.10 2.07 10.22
C ILE A 65 7.02 3.57 10.54
N THR A 66 6.28 4.32 9.73
CA THR A 66 5.93 5.72 10.00
C THR A 66 4.49 5.82 10.47
N ARG A 67 4.21 6.79 11.34
CA ARG A 67 2.85 7.15 11.78
C ARG A 67 2.21 8.21 10.89
N THR A 68 2.93 8.72 9.90
CA THR A 68 2.45 9.73 8.97
C THR A 68 2.28 9.11 7.59
N GLN A 69 1.04 8.99 7.13
CA GLN A 69 0.73 8.41 5.80
C GLN A 69 1.42 9.14 4.64
N LYS A 70 1.62 10.45 4.76
CA LYS A 70 2.28 11.28 3.72
C LYS A 70 3.76 10.97 3.55
N ASP A 71 4.40 10.45 4.59
CA ASP A 71 5.83 10.14 4.60
C ASP A 71 6.11 8.69 4.22
N ALA A 72 5.06 7.90 3.97
CA ALA A 72 5.17 6.49 3.65
C ALA A 72 5.37 6.24 2.15
N ASP A 73 6.18 5.26 1.80
CA ASP A 73 6.29 4.73 0.45
C ASP A 73 5.17 3.71 0.19
N LEU A 74 4.96 2.81 1.15
CA LEU A 74 3.90 1.80 1.12
C LEU A 74 2.83 2.06 2.17
N VAL A 75 1.59 1.81 1.81
CA VAL A 75 0.44 1.81 2.72
C VAL A 75 -0.05 0.38 2.90
N LEU A 76 -0.05 -0.08 4.14
CA LEU A 76 -0.58 -1.36 4.54
C LEU A 76 -2.03 -1.17 5.00
N GLU A 77 -2.97 -1.43 4.11
CA GLU A 77 -4.38 -1.27 4.39
C GLU A 77 -4.97 -2.59 4.89
N VAL A 78 -5.65 -2.53 6.04
CA VAL A 78 -6.34 -3.69 6.62
C VAL A 78 -7.84 -3.43 6.66
N ARG A 79 -8.60 -4.28 5.98
CA ARG A 79 -10.08 -4.23 5.95
C ARG A 79 -10.65 -5.49 6.57
N ARG A 80 -11.81 -5.36 7.21
CA ARG A 80 -12.62 -6.51 7.62
C ARG A 80 -13.84 -6.62 6.71
N LYS A 81 -14.16 -7.84 6.27
CA LYS A 81 -15.44 -8.07 5.59
C LYS A 81 -16.58 -7.97 6.63
N PRO A 82 -17.63 -7.17 6.38
CA PRO A 82 -18.76 -7.02 7.31
C PRO A 82 -19.36 -8.35 7.72
N PHE A 83 -19.80 -8.47 8.98
CA PHE A 83 -20.40 -9.69 9.56
C PHE A 83 -19.53 -10.96 9.50
N THR A 84 -18.22 -10.83 9.34
CA THR A 84 -17.30 -11.98 9.32
C THR A 84 -16.06 -11.74 10.20
N SER A 85 -15.32 -12.81 10.47
CA SER A 85 -14.00 -12.80 11.10
C SER A 85 -12.85 -12.69 10.08
N GLN A 86 -13.16 -12.35 8.82
CA GLN A 86 -12.18 -12.29 7.74
C GLN A 86 -11.59 -10.88 7.60
N PHE A 87 -10.27 -10.82 7.59
CA PHE A 87 -9.48 -9.62 7.39
C PHE A 87 -8.67 -9.76 6.11
N THR A 88 -8.63 -8.70 5.33
CA THR A 88 -7.82 -8.59 4.12
C THR A 88 -6.77 -7.52 4.35
N ILE A 89 -5.52 -7.91 4.15
CA ILE A 89 -4.36 -7.03 4.15
C ILE A 89 -4.01 -6.72 2.71
N SER A 90 -3.73 -5.47 2.42
CA SER A 90 -3.39 -4.97 1.08
C SER A 90 -2.21 -4.05 1.18
N VAL A 91 -1.21 -4.26 0.34
CA VAL A 91 0.01 -3.46 0.28
C VAL A 91 -0.09 -2.58 -0.95
N ILE A 92 -0.13 -1.27 -0.75
CA ILE A 92 -0.36 -0.29 -1.80
C ILE A 92 0.86 0.62 -1.90
N ASP A 93 1.41 0.77 -3.11
CA ASP A 93 2.39 1.81 -3.41
C ASP A 93 1.66 3.16 -3.44
N ARG A 94 2.02 4.07 -2.51
CA ARG A 94 1.37 5.38 -2.42
C ARG A 94 1.70 6.27 -3.62
N ARG A 95 2.90 6.18 -4.19
CA ARG A 95 3.34 7.06 -5.29
C ARG A 95 2.61 6.71 -6.58
N ARG A 96 2.48 5.41 -6.86
CA ARG A 96 1.89 4.91 -8.11
C ARG A 96 0.42 4.50 -7.97
N GLN A 97 -0.10 4.45 -6.75
CA GLN A 97 -1.45 3.94 -6.42
C GLN A 97 -1.67 2.51 -6.94
N LEU A 98 -0.63 1.67 -6.84
CA LEU A 98 -0.65 0.29 -7.30
C LEU A 98 -0.84 -0.67 -6.13
N LEU A 99 -1.74 -1.64 -6.27
CA LEU A 99 -1.84 -2.76 -5.36
C LEU A 99 -0.67 -3.72 -5.65
N LEU A 100 0.29 -3.78 -4.75
CA LEU A 100 1.48 -4.61 -4.89
C LEU A 100 1.25 -6.05 -4.44
N GLY A 101 0.33 -6.25 -3.50
CA GLY A 101 -0.01 -7.56 -2.97
C GLY A 101 -1.18 -7.50 -2.01
N SER A 102 -1.87 -8.62 -1.85
CA SER A 102 -2.94 -8.75 -0.88
C SER A 102 -3.03 -10.17 -0.35
N ASP A 103 -3.43 -10.31 0.90
CA ASP A 103 -3.66 -11.60 1.52
C ASP A 103 -4.91 -11.55 2.41
N ARG A 104 -5.43 -12.73 2.79
CA ARG A 104 -6.61 -12.84 3.63
C ARG A 104 -6.38 -13.83 4.76
N SER A 105 -6.65 -13.36 5.97
CA SER A 105 -6.57 -14.15 7.19
C SER A 105 -7.86 -14.02 8.02
N ASN A 106 -8.07 -14.95 8.94
CA ASN A 106 -9.21 -14.92 9.86
C ASN A 106 -8.77 -14.87 11.32
N SER A 107 -9.59 -14.24 12.15
CA SER A 107 -9.38 -14.12 13.60
C SER A 107 -9.90 -15.34 14.37
N ILE A 108 -10.12 -16.48 13.71
CA ILE A 108 -10.54 -17.70 14.40
C ILE A 108 -9.33 -18.21 15.19
N GLY A 109 -9.48 -18.32 16.51
CA GLY A 109 -8.41 -18.71 17.43
C GLY A 109 -7.67 -17.56 18.12
N GLY A 110 -8.24 -16.34 18.13
CA GLY A 110 -7.74 -15.22 18.96
C GLY A 110 -7.34 -13.98 18.16
N HIS A 111 -6.23 -13.36 18.56
CA HIS A 111 -5.71 -12.12 17.98
C HIS A 111 -5.30 -12.28 16.51
N ILE A 112 -5.67 -11.32 15.67
CA ILE A 112 -5.47 -11.36 14.22
C ILE A 112 -4.16 -10.68 13.80
N GLU A 113 -3.68 -9.74 14.60
CA GLU A 113 -2.51 -8.92 14.38
C GLU A 113 -1.25 -9.77 14.12
N PRO A 114 -0.96 -10.84 14.90
CA PRO A 114 0.20 -11.68 14.64
C PRO A 114 0.12 -12.45 13.32
N LYS A 115 -1.10 -12.85 12.91
CA LYS A 115 -1.33 -13.54 11.64
C LYS A 115 -1.13 -12.58 10.46
N LEU A 116 -1.70 -11.38 10.53
CA LEU A 116 -1.51 -10.35 9.50
C LEU A 116 -0.05 -9.91 9.39
N ALA A 117 0.67 -9.82 10.51
CA ALA A 117 2.10 -9.55 10.50
C ALA A 117 2.90 -10.66 9.78
N ASN A 118 2.54 -11.93 10.01
CA ASN A 118 3.15 -13.05 9.27
C ASN A 118 2.85 -13.00 7.78
N ASP A 119 1.60 -12.69 7.40
CA ASP A 119 1.20 -12.57 6.00
C ASP A 119 1.97 -11.46 5.30
N PHE A 120 2.12 -10.30 5.97
CA PHE A 120 2.92 -9.20 5.46
C PHE A 120 4.40 -9.55 5.28
N VAL A 121 5.02 -10.17 6.29
CA VAL A 121 6.42 -10.63 6.21
C VAL A 121 6.59 -11.68 5.10
N ARG A 122 5.62 -12.57 4.93
CA ARG A 122 5.63 -13.54 3.83
C ARG A 122 5.61 -12.85 2.47
N MET A 123 4.75 -11.83 2.29
CA MET A 123 4.74 -11.02 1.08
C MET A 123 6.07 -10.30 0.86
N LEU A 124 6.67 -9.72 1.90
CA LEU A 124 7.99 -9.09 1.81
C LEU A 124 9.06 -10.08 1.33
N ARG A 125 9.11 -11.29 1.91
CA ARG A 125 10.07 -12.33 1.52
C ARG A 125 9.89 -12.84 0.09
N ALA A 126 8.68 -12.77 -0.45
CA ALA A 126 8.39 -13.27 -1.79
C ALA A 126 8.75 -12.24 -2.88
N ASN A 127 8.80 -10.95 -2.53
CA ASN A 127 8.92 -9.86 -3.50
C ASN A 127 10.21 -9.03 -3.33
N ARG A 128 11.10 -9.41 -2.40
CA ARG A 128 12.32 -8.69 -2.05
C ARG A 128 13.44 -9.66 -1.68
#